data_AF-A0A9C8WFB5-F1
#
_entry.id   AF-A0A9C8WFB5-F1
#
_cell.length_a   1.000
_cell.length_b   1.000
_cell.length_c   1.000
_cell.angle_alpha   90.00
_cell.angle_beta   90.00
_cell.angle_gamma   90.00
#
_symmetry.space_group_name_H-M   'P 1'
#
loop_
_entity.id
_entity.type
_entity.pdbx_description
1 polymer ?
#
loop_
_entity_poly.entity_id
_entity_poly.type
_entity_poly.pdbx_seq_one_letter_code
_entity_poly.pdbx_strand_id
1 'polypeptide(L)'
;MHSGLPLKIALIFFLLTGSGVIGVTYISFINASALLEQQSLESLSNDLKRENTLLETSLNNIKEEALFLSQLPAVNGIIRAYRAEGYDDVENLSEASWQRRLGELFQIIMEQRAPYTQLRLIGLADHGRELVRVNRTESGIEIVEEINLQHKGDATYFQKSLHLNAGEVYYSRVNYNREHGKIA
;
A
#
# COMPACT_ATOMS: atom_id res chain seq x y z
N MET A 1 20.83 70.74 41.43
CA MET A 1 21.22 70.58 40.01
C MET A 1 19.95 70.51 39.17
N HIS A 2 19.54 71.61 38.52
CA HIS A 2 18.46 71.55 37.54
C HIS A 2 19.03 70.97 36.23
N SER A 3 18.54 69.81 35.81
CA SER A 3 18.84 69.24 34.49
C SER A 3 18.48 70.27 33.39
N GLY A 4 19.43 70.59 32.52
CA GLY A 4 19.20 71.53 31.41
C GLY A 4 18.13 71.04 30.43
N LEU A 5 17.42 71.97 29.80
CA LEU A 5 16.43 71.74 28.73
C LEU A 5 16.87 70.69 27.67
N PRO A 6 18.14 70.65 27.21
CA PRO A 6 18.57 69.70 26.18
C PRO A 6 18.46 68.22 26.62
N LEU A 7 18.76 67.93 27.89
CA LEU A 7 18.72 66.56 28.43
C LEU A 7 17.29 66.00 28.44
N LYS A 8 16.31 66.86 28.76
CA LYS A 8 14.89 66.48 28.75
C LYS A 8 14.40 66.16 27.35
N ILE A 9 14.78 66.97 26.36
CA ILE A 9 14.44 66.75 24.94
C ILE A 9 15.06 65.44 24.44
N ALA A 10 16.34 65.20 24.74
CA ALA A 10 17.02 63.96 24.36
C ALA A 10 16.35 62.71 24.96
N LEU A 11 15.91 62.77 26.22
CA LEU A 11 15.17 61.69 26.89
C LEU A 11 13.84 61.39 26.20
N ILE A 12 13.07 62.42 25.82
CA ILE A 12 11.80 62.25 25.11
C ILE A 12 12.02 61.56 23.76
N PHE A 13 13.01 62.03 22.99
CA PHE A 13 13.35 61.42 21.70
C PHE A 13 13.79 59.96 21.88
N PHE A 14 14.63 59.66 22.87
CA PHE A 14 15.07 58.29 23.16
C PHE A 14 13.92 57.36 23.53
N LEU A 15 12.96 57.83 24.35
CA LEU A 15 11.78 57.05 24.72
C LEU A 15 10.85 56.84 23.52
N LEU A 16 10.70 57.84 22.65
CA LEU A 16 9.85 57.76 21.46
C LEU A 16 10.43 56.81 20.40
N THR A 17 11.75 56.86 20.16
CA THR A 17 12.40 55.93 19.24
C THR A 17 12.43 54.53 19.82
N GLY A 18 12.72 54.38 21.12
CA GLY A 18 12.68 53.10 21.82
C GLY A 18 11.30 52.43 21.76
N SER A 19 10.22 53.18 22.00
CA SER A 19 8.85 52.63 21.90
C SER A 19 8.49 52.24 20.46
N GLY A 20 8.91 53.03 19.47
CA GLY A 20 8.75 52.69 18.06
C GLY A 20 9.45 51.40 17.68
N VAL A 21 10.70 51.22 18.09
CA VAL A 21 11.47 49.99 17.86
C VAL A 21 10.79 48.81 18.54
N ILE A 22 10.38 48.93 19.80
CA ILE A 22 9.66 47.86 20.52
C ILE A 22 8.37 47.47 19.81
N GLY A 23 7.58 48.45 19.37
CA GLY A 23 6.33 48.20 18.64
C GLY A 23 6.57 47.47 17.31
N VAL A 24 7.55 47.91 16.52
CA VAL A 24 7.92 47.24 15.27
C VAL A 24 8.45 45.83 15.52
N THR A 25 9.31 45.63 16.53
CA THR A 25 9.80 44.30 16.90
C THR A 25 8.67 43.38 17.34
N TYR A 26 7.72 43.88 18.13
CA TYR A 26 6.56 43.12 18.58
C TYR A 26 5.65 42.70 17.43
N ILE A 27 5.32 43.63 16.52
CA ILE A 27 4.54 43.34 15.30
C ILE A 27 5.28 42.34 14.41
N SER A 28 6.58 42.55 14.20
CA SER A 28 7.43 41.67 13.41
C SER A 28 7.46 40.26 14.00
N PHE A 29 7.55 40.13 15.33
CA PHE A 29 7.53 38.84 16.02
C PHE A 29 6.20 38.10 15.86
N ILE A 30 5.06 38.81 15.97
CA ILE A 30 3.73 38.22 15.75
C ILE A 30 3.60 37.73 14.30
N ASN A 31 3.96 38.58 13.33
CA ASN A 31 3.87 38.25 11.91
C ASN A 31 4.78 37.07 11.54
N ALA A 32 6.00 37.03 12.09
CA ALA A 32 6.93 35.92 11.88
C ALA A 32 6.37 34.62 12.46
N SER A 33 5.77 34.68 13.66
CA SER A 33 5.17 33.49 14.30
C SER A 33 4.00 32.95 13.49
N ALA A 34 3.09 33.83 13.03
CA ALA A 34 1.95 33.44 12.21
C ALA A 34 2.37 32.84 10.85
N LEU A 35 3.41 33.41 10.23
CA LEU A 35 3.94 32.90 8.95
C LEU A 35 4.55 31.51 9.10
N LEU A 36 5.30 31.26 10.18
CA LEU A 36 5.91 29.95 10.45
C LEU A 36 4.86 28.85 10.69
N GLU A 37 3.79 29.18 11.40
CA GLU A 37 2.68 28.25 11.63
C GLU A 37 2.00 27.87 10.31
N GLN A 38 1.67 28.86 9.48
CA GLN A 38 1.06 28.63 8.17
C GLN A 38 1.94 27.77 7.26
N GLN A 39 3.25 28.06 7.20
CA GLN A 39 4.20 27.27 6.42
C GLN A 39 4.29 25.83 6.92
N SER A 40 4.28 25.62 8.24
CA SER A 40 4.32 24.28 8.84
C SER A 40 3.08 23.47 8.47
N LEU A 41 1.90 24.08 8.52
CA LEU A 41 0.64 23.44 8.11
C LEU A 41 0.59 23.17 6.61
N GLU A 42 1.08 24.10 5.79
CA GLU A 42 1.14 23.93 4.35
C GLU A 42 2.10 22.79 3.96
N SER A 43 3.28 22.75 4.56
CA SER A 43 4.24 21.65 4.39
C SER A 43 3.61 20.31 4.77
N LEU A 44 3.00 20.22 5.95
CA LEU A 44 2.35 18.99 6.41
C LEU A 44 1.21 18.57 5.46
N SER A 45 0.40 19.51 4.99
CA SER A 45 -0.65 19.24 4.00
C SER A 45 -0.07 18.73 2.68
N ASN A 46 1.02 19.34 2.21
CA ASN A 46 1.67 18.93 0.97
C ASN A 46 2.32 17.55 1.10
N ASP A 47 2.92 17.24 2.26
CA ASP A 47 3.47 15.92 2.57
C ASP A 47 2.36 14.87 2.61
N LEU A 48 1.23 15.16 3.26
CA LEU A 48 0.07 14.27 3.28
C LEU A 48 -0.53 14.04 1.90
N LYS A 49 -0.62 15.09 1.07
CA LYS A 49 -1.09 14.96 -0.33
C LYS A 49 -0.15 14.09 -1.15
N ARG A 50 1.16 14.30 -0.99
CA ARG A 50 2.18 13.50 -1.66
C ARG A 50 2.08 12.04 -1.23
N GLU A 51 1.97 11.76 0.06
CA GLU A 51 1.85 10.41 0.58
C GLU A 51 0.57 9.72 0.10
N ASN A 52 -0.56 10.42 0.11
CA ASN A 52 -1.81 9.89 -0.47
C ASN A 52 -1.67 9.58 -1.95
N THR A 53 -1.00 10.43 -2.72
CA THR A 53 -0.77 10.21 -4.16
C THR A 53 0.11 8.98 -4.39
N LEU A 54 1.16 8.80 -3.58
CA LEU A 54 2.02 7.62 -3.62
C LEU A 54 1.24 6.35 -3.27
N LEU A 55 0.39 6.41 -2.26
CA LEU A 55 -0.48 5.29 -1.86
C LEU A 55 -1.49 4.94 -2.96
N GLU A 56 -2.20 5.92 -3.53
CA GLU A 56 -3.16 5.70 -4.63
C GLU A 56 -2.48 5.09 -5.85
N THR A 57 -1.29 5.58 -6.19
CA THR A 57 -0.48 5.04 -7.29
C THR A 57 -0.07 3.59 -7.00
N SER A 58 0.39 3.31 -5.77
CA SER A 58 0.77 1.97 -5.34
C SER A 58 -0.41 1.00 -5.41
N LEU A 59 -1.59 1.40 -4.91
CA LEU A 59 -2.80 0.58 -4.99
C LEU A 59 -3.20 0.31 -6.44
N ASN A 60 -3.22 1.33 -7.30
CA ASN A 60 -3.53 1.15 -8.72
C ASN A 60 -2.57 0.18 -9.40
N ASN A 61 -1.26 0.26 -9.11
CA ASN A 61 -0.28 -0.67 -9.64
C ASN A 61 -0.57 -2.11 -9.18
N ILE A 62 -0.92 -2.32 -7.91
CA ILE A 62 -1.29 -3.65 -7.37
C ILE A 62 -2.55 -4.18 -8.08
N LYS A 63 -3.54 -3.33 -8.33
CA LYS A 63 -4.74 -3.71 -9.09
C LYS A 63 -4.40 -4.15 -10.51
N GLU A 64 -3.65 -3.34 -11.23
CA GLU A 64 -3.26 -3.63 -12.61
C GLU A 64 -2.45 -4.92 -12.70
N GLU A 65 -1.55 -5.15 -11.74
CA GLU A 65 -0.78 -6.38 -11.66
C GLU A 65 -1.68 -7.59 -11.33
N ALA A 66 -2.58 -7.50 -10.36
CA ALA A 66 -3.53 -8.58 -10.07
C ALA A 66 -4.42 -8.93 -11.29
N LEU A 67 -4.86 -7.92 -12.04
CA LEU A 67 -5.61 -8.13 -13.28
C LEU A 67 -4.75 -8.78 -14.36
N PHE A 68 -3.51 -8.34 -14.54
CA PHE A 68 -2.57 -8.96 -15.45
C PHE A 68 -2.34 -10.44 -15.10
N LEU A 69 -2.09 -10.75 -13.83
CA LEU A 69 -1.89 -12.13 -13.37
C LEU A 69 -3.12 -13.00 -13.62
N SER A 70 -4.32 -12.47 -13.42
CA SER A 70 -5.57 -13.20 -13.67
C SER A 70 -5.77 -13.58 -15.15
N GLN A 71 -5.12 -12.86 -16.07
CA GLN A 71 -5.24 -13.07 -17.51
C GLN A 71 -4.12 -13.94 -18.09
N LEU A 72 -3.17 -14.39 -17.27
CA LEU A 72 -2.07 -15.24 -17.73
C LEU A 72 -2.61 -16.52 -18.40
N PRO A 73 -1.99 -16.98 -19.51
CA PRO A 73 -2.41 -18.21 -20.19
C PRO A 73 -2.49 -19.42 -19.26
N ALA A 74 -1.61 -19.49 -18.25
CA ALA A 74 -1.61 -20.57 -17.27
C ALA A 74 -2.87 -20.60 -16.39
N VAL A 75 -3.43 -19.44 -16.01
CA VAL A 75 -4.70 -19.39 -15.26
C VAL A 75 -5.83 -19.95 -16.11
N ASN A 76 -5.91 -19.53 -17.38
CA ASN A 76 -6.89 -20.06 -18.33
C ASN A 76 -6.68 -21.57 -18.61
N GLY A 77 -5.43 -22.02 -18.68
CA GLY A 77 -5.07 -23.43 -18.82
C GLY A 77 -5.55 -24.29 -17.66
N ILE A 78 -5.39 -23.82 -16.42
CA ILE A 78 -5.95 -24.49 -15.22
C ILE A 78 -7.47 -24.58 -15.33
N ILE A 79 -8.15 -23.48 -15.71
CA ILE A 79 -9.62 -23.46 -15.85
C ILE A 79 -10.09 -24.44 -16.93
N ARG A 80 -9.40 -24.52 -18.08
CA ARG A 80 -9.71 -25.48 -19.15
C ARG A 80 -9.50 -26.92 -18.69
N ALA A 81 -8.33 -27.22 -18.13
CA ALA A 81 -8.01 -28.56 -17.63
C ALA A 81 -9.02 -29.02 -16.57
N TYR A 82 -9.39 -28.14 -15.64
CA TYR A 82 -10.38 -28.44 -14.60
C TYR A 82 -11.75 -28.81 -15.20
N ARG A 83 -12.18 -28.16 -16.30
CA ARG A 83 -13.44 -28.46 -16.99
C ARG A 83 -13.41 -29.76 -17.80
N ALA A 84 -12.22 -30.20 -18.19
CA ALA A 84 -11.97 -31.41 -18.97
C ALA A 84 -11.29 -32.50 -18.11
N GLU A 85 -11.75 -32.64 -16.86
CA GLU A 85 -11.36 -33.73 -15.95
C GLU A 85 -9.84 -33.83 -15.68
N GLY A 86 -9.16 -32.69 -15.64
CA GLY A 86 -7.75 -32.56 -15.26
C GLY A 86 -6.78 -32.46 -16.44
N TYR A 87 -7.26 -32.37 -17.67
CA TYR A 87 -6.42 -32.26 -18.87
C TYR A 87 -6.91 -31.20 -19.85
N ASP A 88 -6.00 -30.34 -20.32
CA ASP A 88 -6.28 -29.31 -21.32
C ASP A 88 -5.91 -29.81 -22.73
N ASP A 89 -6.91 -30.27 -23.48
CA ASP A 89 -6.75 -30.79 -24.85
C ASP A 89 -6.21 -29.75 -25.84
N VAL A 90 -6.38 -28.45 -25.56
CA VAL A 90 -5.95 -27.37 -26.46
C VAL A 90 -4.42 -27.27 -26.49
N GLU A 91 -3.80 -27.33 -25.32
CA GLU A 91 -2.35 -27.14 -25.13
C GLU A 91 -1.64 -28.45 -24.77
N ASN A 92 -2.37 -29.57 -24.68
CA ASN A 92 -1.89 -30.91 -24.34
C ASN A 92 -1.17 -30.96 -22.98
N LEU A 93 -1.73 -30.33 -21.96
CA LEU A 93 -1.13 -30.23 -20.63
C LEU A 93 -2.10 -30.64 -19.53
N SER A 94 -1.60 -31.36 -18.53
CA SER A 94 -2.36 -31.64 -17.32
C SER A 94 -2.55 -30.39 -16.47
N GLU A 95 -3.60 -30.37 -15.65
CA GLU A 95 -3.84 -29.31 -14.67
C GLU A 95 -2.61 -29.08 -13.77
N ALA A 96 -2.00 -30.16 -13.27
CA ALA A 96 -0.78 -30.09 -12.45
C ALA A 96 0.40 -29.45 -13.19
N SER A 97 0.49 -29.63 -14.52
CA SER A 97 1.54 -28.98 -15.32
C SER A 97 1.30 -27.48 -15.47
N TRP A 98 0.03 -27.07 -15.59
CA TRP A 98 -0.33 -25.65 -15.57
C TRP A 98 -0.10 -25.01 -14.21
N GLN A 99 -0.49 -25.67 -13.12
CA GLN A 99 -0.25 -25.21 -11.75
C GLN A 99 1.26 -25.03 -11.48
N ARG A 100 2.10 -25.96 -11.93
CA ARG A 100 3.56 -25.84 -11.83
C ARG A 100 4.09 -24.62 -12.56
N ARG A 101 3.70 -24.43 -13.83
CA ARG A 101 4.11 -23.26 -14.63
C ARG A 101 3.66 -21.94 -14.00
N LEU A 102 2.45 -21.91 -13.46
CA LEU A 102 1.94 -20.73 -12.75
C LEU A 102 2.74 -20.46 -11.46
N GLY A 103 3.09 -21.51 -10.70
CA GLY A 103 3.93 -21.41 -9.52
C GLY A 103 5.32 -20.85 -9.83
N GLU A 104 5.97 -21.34 -10.89
CA GLU A 104 7.26 -20.82 -11.38
C GLU A 104 7.16 -19.35 -11.78
N LEU A 105 6.10 -18.95 -12.49
CA LEU A 105 5.86 -17.55 -12.83
C LEU A 105 5.65 -16.68 -11.59
N PHE A 106 4.84 -17.14 -10.64
CA PHE A 106 4.61 -16.44 -9.37
C PHE A 106 5.91 -16.27 -8.58
N GLN A 107 6.78 -17.29 -8.57
CA GLN A 107 8.11 -17.20 -7.94
C GLN A 107 8.94 -16.09 -8.58
N ILE A 108 9.06 -16.06 -9.92
CA ILE A 108 9.80 -15.02 -10.65
C ILE A 108 9.23 -13.63 -10.37
N ILE A 109 7.90 -13.48 -10.37
CA ILE A 109 7.24 -12.21 -10.08
C ILE A 109 7.56 -11.76 -8.65
N MET A 110 7.46 -12.67 -7.68
CA MET A 110 7.80 -12.37 -6.30
C MET A 110 9.28 -12.00 -6.17
N GLU A 111 10.21 -12.65 -6.88
CA GLU A 111 11.64 -12.26 -6.88
C GLU A 111 11.84 -10.80 -7.29
N GLN A 112 11.08 -10.34 -8.29
CA GLN A 112 11.14 -8.95 -8.77
C GLN A 112 10.34 -7.96 -7.92
N ARG A 113 9.40 -8.43 -7.11
CA ARG A 113 8.47 -7.61 -6.31
C ARG A 113 8.68 -7.87 -4.82
N ALA A 114 9.65 -7.15 -4.24
CA ALA A 114 9.97 -7.24 -2.83
C ALA A 114 8.78 -7.07 -1.86
N PRO A 115 7.80 -6.17 -2.12
CA PRO A 115 6.66 -5.99 -1.21
C PRO A 115 5.70 -7.18 -1.11
N TYR A 116 5.70 -8.09 -2.09
CA TYR A 116 4.80 -9.24 -2.07
C TYR A 116 5.31 -10.33 -1.12
N THR A 117 4.48 -10.61 -0.12
CA THR A 117 4.71 -11.70 0.83
C THR A 117 4.15 -13.01 0.33
N GLN A 118 3.03 -13.00 -0.41
CA GLN A 118 2.35 -14.20 -0.90
C GLN A 118 1.59 -13.92 -2.20
N LEU A 119 1.63 -14.87 -3.15
CA LEU A 119 0.75 -14.92 -4.31
C LEU A 119 -0.03 -16.24 -4.31
N ARG A 120 -1.34 -16.19 -4.59
CA ARG A 120 -2.22 -17.36 -4.55
C ARG A 120 -3.23 -17.35 -5.69
N LEU A 121 -3.43 -18.53 -6.27
CA LEU A 121 -4.64 -18.85 -7.03
C LEU A 121 -5.51 -19.74 -6.13
N ILE A 122 -6.77 -19.33 -5.91
CA ILE A 122 -7.72 -20.04 -5.06
C ILE A 122 -8.87 -20.53 -5.94
N GLY A 123 -9.15 -21.83 -5.89
CA GLY A 123 -10.25 -22.44 -6.62
C GLY A 123 -11.60 -22.19 -5.95
N LEU A 124 -12.68 -22.29 -6.72
CA LEU A 124 -14.04 -22.25 -6.17
C LEU A 124 -14.47 -23.61 -5.59
N ALA A 125 -13.90 -24.69 -6.12
CA ALA A 125 -14.14 -26.04 -5.64
C ALA A 125 -13.49 -26.28 -4.27
N ASP A 126 -13.88 -27.40 -3.64
CA ASP A 126 -13.34 -27.86 -2.36
C ASP A 126 -13.18 -26.72 -1.34
N HIS A 127 -14.28 -26.04 -1.01
CA HIS A 127 -14.34 -24.99 0.02
C HIS A 127 -13.25 -23.90 -0.09
N GLY A 128 -12.98 -23.43 -1.32
CA GLY A 128 -12.00 -22.38 -1.52
C GLY A 128 -10.56 -22.86 -1.34
N ARG A 129 -10.24 -24.08 -1.80
CA ARG A 129 -8.89 -24.63 -1.70
C ARG A 129 -7.91 -23.86 -2.60
N GLU A 130 -6.75 -23.52 -2.04
CA GLU A 130 -5.62 -23.00 -2.80
C GLU A 130 -5.18 -24.00 -3.88
N LEU A 131 -4.97 -23.53 -5.11
CA LEU A 131 -4.49 -24.35 -6.24
C LEU A 131 -3.00 -24.12 -6.50
N VAL A 132 -2.55 -22.88 -6.32
CA VAL A 132 -1.15 -22.48 -6.43
C VAL A 132 -0.88 -21.46 -5.34
N ARG A 133 0.21 -21.62 -4.62
CA ARG A 133 0.66 -20.67 -3.60
C ARG A 133 2.17 -20.54 -3.62
N VAL A 134 2.62 -19.30 -3.59
CA VAL A 134 4.03 -18.95 -3.44
C VAL A 134 4.16 -18.00 -2.25
N ASN A 135 5.13 -18.26 -1.38
CA ASN A 135 5.40 -17.45 -0.19
C ASN A 135 6.81 -16.87 -0.26
N ARG A 136 6.97 -15.68 0.31
CA ARG A 136 8.25 -15.15 0.75
C ARG A 136 8.43 -15.52 2.22
N THR A 137 9.50 -16.24 2.50
CA THR A 137 9.93 -16.66 3.83
C THR A 137 11.27 -16.01 4.17
N GLU A 138 11.76 -16.20 5.39
CA GLU A 138 13.11 -15.78 5.77
C GLU A 138 14.20 -16.48 4.95
N SER A 139 13.94 -17.70 4.50
CA SER A 139 14.85 -18.50 3.66
C SER A 139 14.79 -18.18 2.17
N GLY A 140 13.87 -17.31 1.73
CA GLY A 140 13.68 -16.96 0.33
C GLY A 140 12.26 -17.21 -0.16
N ILE A 141 12.10 -17.36 -1.48
CA ILE A 141 10.78 -17.55 -2.11
C ILE A 141 10.57 -19.03 -2.40
N GLU A 142 9.46 -19.57 -1.89
CA GLU A 142 9.09 -20.98 -2.01
C GLU A 142 7.73 -21.15 -2.69
N ILE A 143 7.63 -22.17 -3.55
CA ILE A 143 6.35 -22.66 -4.06
C ILE A 143 5.85 -23.70 -3.06
N VAL A 144 4.63 -23.51 -2.54
CA VAL A 144 4.05 -24.39 -1.51
C VAL A 144 3.60 -25.70 -2.12
N GLU A 145 4.02 -26.82 -1.53
CA GLU A 145 3.61 -28.16 -1.95
C GLU A 145 2.10 -28.39 -1.80
N GLU A 146 1.54 -29.23 -2.65
CA GLU A 146 0.10 -29.50 -2.72
C GLU A 146 -0.52 -29.92 -1.38
N ILE A 147 0.20 -30.73 -0.60
CA ILE A 147 -0.25 -31.21 0.72
C ILE A 147 -0.39 -30.08 1.75
N ASN A 148 0.29 -28.94 1.54
CA ASN A 148 0.30 -27.79 2.43
C ASN A 148 -0.63 -26.66 1.95
N LEU A 149 -1.33 -26.84 0.83
CA LEU A 149 -2.32 -25.89 0.32
C LEU A 149 -3.56 -25.89 1.22
N GLN A 150 -4.05 -24.69 1.55
CA GLN A 150 -5.09 -24.49 2.55
C GLN A 150 -6.46 -24.19 1.93
N HIS A 151 -7.50 -24.46 2.71
CA HIS A 151 -8.87 -24.00 2.45
C HIS A 151 -9.04 -22.56 2.95
N LYS A 152 -9.45 -21.66 2.06
CA LYS A 152 -9.69 -20.23 2.36
C LYS A 152 -11.15 -19.83 2.17
N GLY A 153 -12.06 -20.79 2.05
CA GLY A 153 -13.49 -20.56 1.91
C GLY A 153 -14.06 -19.59 2.94
N ASP A 154 -13.68 -19.72 4.21
CA ASP A 154 -14.20 -18.86 5.29
C ASP A 154 -13.52 -17.49 5.38
N ALA A 155 -12.48 -17.24 4.58
CA ALA A 155 -11.78 -15.97 4.62
C ALA A 155 -12.66 -14.83 4.05
N THR A 156 -12.71 -13.70 4.76
CA THR A 156 -13.53 -12.55 4.33
C THR A 156 -13.19 -12.08 2.91
N TYR A 157 -11.91 -12.09 2.52
CA TYR A 157 -11.51 -11.69 1.17
C TYR A 157 -12.04 -12.66 0.10
N PHE A 158 -12.11 -13.95 0.40
CA PHE A 158 -12.63 -14.97 -0.51
C PHE A 158 -14.15 -14.79 -0.68
N GLN A 159 -14.88 -14.67 0.43
CA GLN A 159 -16.32 -14.44 0.40
C GLN A 159 -16.69 -13.14 -0.34
N LYS A 160 -15.90 -12.08 -0.17
CA LYS A 160 -16.09 -10.83 -0.91
C LYS A 160 -15.76 -10.95 -2.40
N SER A 161 -14.72 -11.72 -2.76
CA SER A 161 -14.35 -11.91 -4.16
C SER A 161 -15.38 -12.71 -4.97
N LEU A 162 -16.18 -13.57 -4.34
CA LEU A 162 -17.28 -14.30 -5.00
C LEU A 162 -18.36 -13.40 -5.62
N HIS A 163 -18.47 -12.15 -5.15
CA HIS A 163 -19.48 -11.20 -5.60
C HIS A 163 -18.96 -10.23 -6.67
N LEU A 164 -17.70 -10.39 -7.09
CA LEU A 164 -17.07 -9.52 -8.09
C LEU A 164 -17.39 -9.99 -9.51
N ASN A 165 -17.58 -9.03 -10.40
CA ASN A 165 -17.63 -9.28 -11.82
C ASN A 165 -16.21 -9.50 -12.38
N ALA A 166 -16.13 -10.08 -13.59
CA ALA A 166 -14.86 -10.22 -14.29
C ALA A 166 -14.17 -8.86 -14.47
N GLY A 167 -12.90 -8.77 -14.06
CA GLY A 167 -12.12 -7.53 -14.13
C GLY A 167 -12.29 -6.58 -12.93
N GLU A 168 -13.16 -6.89 -11.98
CA GLU A 168 -13.25 -6.16 -10.72
C GLU A 168 -12.21 -6.67 -9.71
N VAL A 169 -11.69 -5.76 -8.89
CA VAL A 169 -10.68 -6.05 -7.86
C VAL A 169 -11.18 -5.56 -6.51
N TYR A 170 -11.00 -6.39 -5.48
CA TYR A 170 -11.38 -6.07 -4.12
C TYR A 170 -10.15 -5.92 -3.22
N TYR A 171 -10.08 -4.80 -2.50
CA TYR A 171 -9.12 -4.60 -1.43
C TYR A 171 -9.76 -4.92 -0.09
N SER A 172 -9.22 -5.92 0.60
CA SER A 172 -9.66 -6.23 1.96
C SER A 172 -9.14 -5.20 2.97
N ARG A 173 -9.83 -5.04 4.11
CA ARG A 173 -9.25 -4.32 5.25
C ARG A 173 -7.99 -5.05 5.72
N VAL A 174 -6.97 -4.30 6.10
CA VAL A 174 -5.76 -4.85 6.71
C VAL A 174 -6.15 -5.69 7.93
N ASN A 175 -5.72 -6.94 7.94
CA ASN A 175 -5.94 -7.89 9.02
C ASN A 175 -4.70 -8.76 9.20
N TYR A 176 -4.69 -9.54 10.27
CA TYR A 176 -3.62 -10.50 10.51
C TYR A 176 -3.72 -11.65 9.50
N ASN A 177 -2.57 -12.03 8.94
CA ASN A 177 -2.46 -13.26 8.17
C ASN A 177 -2.83 -14.44 9.06
N ARG A 178 -3.65 -15.36 8.54
CA ARG A 178 -4.04 -16.59 9.24
C ARG A 178 -3.67 -17.82 8.42
N GLU A 179 -2.86 -18.67 9.03
CA GLU A 179 -2.42 -19.94 8.46
C GLU A 179 -2.86 -21.07 9.39
N HIS A 180 -3.56 -22.06 8.85
CA HIS A 180 -4.14 -23.15 9.63
C HIS A 180 -4.98 -22.67 10.84
N GLY A 181 -5.72 -21.56 10.66
CA GLY A 181 -6.56 -20.95 11.68
C GLY A 181 -5.83 -20.10 12.74
N LYS A 182 -4.49 -20.09 12.75
CA LYS A 182 -3.68 -19.32 13.70
C LYS A 182 -3.16 -18.05 13.06
N ILE A 183 -2.96 -17.01 13.88
CA ILE A 183 -2.24 -15.81 13.43
C ILE A 183 -0.80 -16.22 13.16
N ALA A 184 -0.32 -15.92 11.96
CA ALA A 184 1.05 -16.15 11.53
C ALA A 184 1.87 -14.86 11.62
#